data_AF-A0AAV7PET7-F1
#
_entry.id   AF-A0AAV7PET7-F1
#
_cell.length_a   1.000
_cell.length_b   1.000
_cell.length_c   1.000
_cell.angle_alpha   90.00
_cell.angle_beta   90.00
_cell.angle_gamma   90.00
#
_symmetry.space_group_name_H-M   'P 1'
#
loop_
_entity.id
_entity.type
_entity.pdbx_description
1 polymer ?
#
loop_
_entity_poly.entity_id
_entity_poly.type
_entity_poly.pdbx_seq_one_letter_code
_entity_poly.pdbx_strand_id
1 'polypeptide(L)'
;MVSDELLALVSNRVKPETVFLPVFLTPRDASRHTSTKQIVEHIATIETRNSVLEAELGTVAQQSTRHESQLTDMQWKMEDFENQQLRNNLHILGIQEGAECQYARTFIIKVFKTAFPELISWDLEKEIQRAHRFPMHLKKQRLAGDAHG
;
A
#
# COMPACT_ATOMS: atom_id res chain seq x y z
N MET A 1 94.47 14.39 -34.28
CA MET A 1 93.73 15.66 -34.13
C MET A 1 92.57 15.61 -35.10
N VAL A 2 91.43 15.11 -34.63
CA VAL A 2 90.19 15.01 -35.40
C VAL A 2 89.39 16.25 -35.01
N SER A 3 89.13 17.09 -36.01
CA SER A 3 88.70 18.46 -35.91
C SER A 3 87.36 18.64 -35.17
N ASP A 4 87.27 19.70 -34.37
CA ASP A 4 86.05 20.24 -33.76
C ASP A 4 84.94 20.55 -34.80
N GLU A 5 85.27 20.55 -36.10
CA GLU A 5 84.32 20.67 -37.21
C GLU A 5 83.37 19.45 -37.34
N LEU A 6 83.76 18.26 -36.90
CA LEU A 6 82.87 17.09 -36.96
C LEU A 6 81.85 17.05 -35.81
N LEU A 7 82.11 17.71 -34.69
CA LEU A 7 81.13 17.85 -33.61
C LEU A 7 80.05 18.90 -33.95
N ALA A 8 80.40 19.93 -34.72
CA ALA A 8 79.45 20.93 -35.21
C ALA A 8 78.49 20.37 -36.29
N LEU A 9 78.93 19.36 -37.06
CA LEU A 9 78.11 18.74 -38.11
C LEU A 9 77.05 17.78 -37.58
N VAL A 10 77.24 17.21 -36.38
CA VAL A 10 76.27 16.29 -35.74
C VAL A 10 75.21 17.06 -34.95
N SER A 11 75.53 18.25 -34.44
CA SER A 11 74.61 19.11 -33.70
C SER A 11 73.56 19.82 -34.57
N ASN A 12 73.72 19.78 -35.90
CA ASN A 12 72.80 20.39 -36.87
C ASN A 12 71.76 19.42 -37.48
N ARG A 13 71.60 18.22 -36.91
CA ARG A 13 70.53 17.32 -37.33
C ARG A 13 69.21 17.67 -36.64
N VAL A 14 68.39 18.38 -37.39
CA VAL A 14 66.92 18.31 -37.37
C VAL A 14 66.31 18.67 -36.02
N LYS A 15 65.97 19.94 -35.84
CA LYS A 15 64.83 20.28 -34.98
C LYS A 15 63.65 19.46 -35.49
N PRO A 16 62.99 18.61 -34.69
CA PRO A 16 61.69 18.14 -35.09
C PRO A 16 60.81 19.38 -35.11
N GLU A 17 60.54 19.92 -36.30
CA GLU A 17 59.28 20.60 -36.51
C GLU A 17 58.23 19.60 -36.08
N THR A 18 57.70 19.77 -34.87
CA THR A 18 56.41 19.25 -34.51
C THR A 18 55.43 19.88 -35.48
N VAL A 19 55.27 19.25 -36.64
CA VAL A 19 54.13 19.45 -37.50
C VAL A 19 52.95 18.99 -36.64
N PHE A 20 52.36 19.94 -35.93
CA PHE A 20 51.02 19.80 -35.41
C PHE A 20 50.13 19.74 -36.64
N LEU A 21 50.00 18.55 -37.23
CA LEU A 21 48.92 18.30 -38.16
C LEU A 21 47.66 18.50 -37.32
N PRO A 22 46.81 19.51 -37.59
CA PRO A 22 45.48 19.50 -37.04
C PRO A 22 44.89 18.14 -37.40
N VAL A 23 44.53 17.36 -36.38
CA VAL A 23 43.71 16.17 -36.57
C VAL A 23 42.37 16.72 -37.06
N PHE A 24 42.26 16.89 -38.38
CA PHE A 24 41.01 17.23 -39.02
C PHE A 24 40.12 16.00 -38.87
N LEU A 25 39.20 16.07 -37.91
CA LEU A 25 38.10 15.12 -37.81
C LEU A 25 37.49 15.01 -39.20
N THR A 26 37.51 13.81 -39.78
CA THR A 26 36.84 13.62 -41.06
C THR A 26 35.35 13.92 -40.86
N PRO A 27 34.59 14.35 -41.89
CA PRO A 27 33.16 14.58 -41.77
C PRO A 27 32.40 13.36 -41.17
N ARG A 28 32.94 12.15 -41.39
CA ARG A 28 32.46 10.90 -40.82
C ARG A 28 32.70 10.80 -39.30
N ASP A 29 33.85 11.27 -38.81
CA ASP A 29 34.19 11.29 -37.39
C ASP A 29 33.42 12.40 -36.65
N ALA A 30 33.25 13.57 -37.28
CA ALA A 30 32.40 14.64 -36.75
C ALA A 30 30.94 14.19 -36.59
N SER A 31 30.38 13.50 -37.59
CA SER A 31 29.03 12.93 -37.54
C SER A 31 28.88 11.87 -36.45
N ARG A 32 29.87 10.97 -36.30
CA ARG A 32 29.91 9.98 -35.21
C ARG A 32 29.95 10.66 -33.85
N HIS A 33 30.79 11.70 -33.69
CA HIS A 33 30.87 12.45 -32.44
C HIS A 33 29.56 13.16 -32.09
N THR A 34 28.83 13.72 -33.07
CA THR A 34 27.50 14.30 -32.81
C THR A 34 26.48 13.24 -32.40
N SER A 35 26.48 12.07 -33.05
CA SER A 35 25.58 10.97 -32.70
C SER A 35 25.89 10.39 -31.31
N THR A 36 27.17 10.22 -30.97
CA THR A 36 27.56 9.75 -29.62
C THR A 36 27.19 10.76 -28.55
N LYS A 37 27.32 12.07 -28.81
CA LYS A 37 26.91 13.11 -27.86
C LYS A 37 25.40 13.08 -27.61
N GLN A 38 24.59 12.96 -28.66
CA GLN A 38 23.14 12.82 -28.53
C GLN A 38 22.74 11.59 -27.73
N ILE A 39 23.42 10.45 -27.96
CA ILE A 39 23.17 9.22 -27.19
C ILE A 39 23.51 9.41 -25.71
N VAL A 40 24.65 10.04 -25.41
CA VAL A 40 25.07 10.31 -24.03
C VAL A 40 24.08 11.24 -23.31
N GLU A 41 23.61 12.30 -23.98
CA GLU A 41 22.59 13.21 -23.43
C GLU A 41 21.26 12.48 -23.18
N HIS A 42 20.86 11.60 -24.09
CA HIS A 42 19.65 10.80 -23.94
C HIS A 42 19.76 9.79 -22.80
N ILE A 43 20.93 9.13 -22.64
CA ILE A 43 21.20 8.23 -21.52
C ILE A 43 21.12 9.00 -20.19
N ALA A 44 21.75 10.16 -20.07
CA ALA A 44 21.68 11.00 -18.87
C ALA A 44 20.24 11.43 -18.54
N THR A 45 19.43 11.71 -19.56
CA THR A 45 18.00 12.03 -19.40
C THR A 45 17.20 10.81 -18.93
N ILE A 46 17.52 9.61 -19.41
CA ILE A 46 16.88 8.37 -18.95
C ILE A 46 17.26 8.07 -17.50
N GLU A 47 18.54 8.19 -17.15
CA GLU A 47 19.03 7.92 -15.79
C GLU A 47 18.40 8.86 -14.76
N THR A 48 18.29 10.14 -15.08
CA THR A 48 17.60 11.11 -14.20
C THR A 48 16.13 10.77 -14.04
N ARG A 49 15.43 10.41 -15.12
CA ARG A 49 14.02 9.98 -15.05
C ARG A 49 13.85 8.68 -14.26
N ASN A 50 14.75 7.72 -14.42
CA ASN A 50 14.72 6.48 -13.64
C ASN A 50 14.91 6.76 -12.15
N SER A 51 15.85 7.63 -11.79
CA SER A 51 16.07 8.03 -10.39
C SER A 51 14.83 8.68 -9.77
N VAL A 52 14.11 9.53 -10.53
CA VAL A 52 12.84 10.11 -10.08
C VAL A 52 11.76 9.04 -9.91
N LEU A 53 11.61 8.15 -10.88
CA LEU A 53 10.61 7.07 -10.82
C LEU A 53 10.88 6.10 -9.67
N GLU A 54 12.13 5.77 -9.38
CA GLU A 54 12.52 4.95 -8.24
C GLU A 54 12.18 5.62 -6.91
N ALA A 55 12.41 6.93 -6.79
CA ALA A 55 12.03 7.70 -5.63
C ALA A 55 10.50 7.72 -5.45
N GLU A 56 9.74 8.01 -6.50
CA GLU A 56 8.28 8.00 -6.48
C GLU A 56 7.73 6.62 -6.13
N LEU A 57 8.25 5.55 -6.75
CA LEU A 57 7.87 4.16 -6.44
C LEU A 57 8.12 3.83 -4.97
N GLY A 58 9.26 4.28 -4.42
CA GLY A 58 9.57 4.14 -2.99
C GLY A 58 8.53 4.83 -2.11
N THR A 59 8.12 6.05 -2.45
CA THR A 59 7.09 6.78 -1.68
C THR A 59 5.72 6.09 -1.76
N VAL A 60 5.33 5.60 -2.93
CA VAL A 60 4.06 4.91 -3.13
C VAL A 60 4.03 3.58 -2.36
N ALA A 61 5.12 2.82 -2.38
CA ALA A 61 5.24 1.58 -1.60
C ALA A 61 5.11 1.84 -0.10
N GLN A 62 5.73 2.91 0.41
CA GLN A 62 5.59 3.34 1.81
C GLN A 62 4.16 3.77 2.15
N GLN A 63 3.48 4.46 1.24
CA GLN A 63 2.08 4.84 1.43
C GLN A 63 1.16 3.61 1.42
N SER A 64 1.38 2.63 0.54
CA SER A 64 0.59 1.39 0.49
C SER A 64 0.69 0.63 1.80
N THR A 65 1.90 0.40 2.31
CA THR A 65 2.11 -0.30 3.58
C THR A 65 1.46 0.43 4.76
N ARG A 66 1.53 1.77 4.77
CA ARG A 66 0.83 2.59 5.78
C ARG A 66 -0.69 2.43 5.69
N HIS A 67 -1.26 2.49 4.49
CA HIS A 67 -2.71 2.35 4.30
C HIS A 67 -3.18 0.94 4.66
N GLU A 68 -2.43 -0.10 4.30
CA GLU A 68 -2.71 -1.49 4.68
C GLU A 68 -2.75 -1.63 6.21
N SER A 69 -1.76 -1.08 6.92
CA SER A 69 -1.75 -1.08 8.39
C SER A 69 -2.94 -0.31 8.99
N GLN A 70 -3.34 0.80 8.40
CA GLN A 70 -4.51 1.55 8.86
C GLN A 70 -5.81 0.77 8.64
N LEU A 71 -5.93 0.08 7.49
CA LEU A 71 -7.09 -0.75 7.20
C LEU A 71 -7.20 -1.92 8.17
N THR A 72 -6.08 -2.61 8.45
CA THR A 72 -6.08 -3.70 9.44
C THR A 72 -6.49 -3.17 10.81
N ASP A 73 -5.91 -2.05 11.27
CA ASP A 73 -6.25 -1.47 12.57
C ASP A 73 -7.72 -1.08 12.67
N MET A 74 -8.28 -0.53 11.59
CA MET A 74 -9.70 -0.19 11.54
C MET A 74 -10.59 -1.42 11.56
N GLN A 75 -10.21 -2.50 10.87
CA GLN A 75 -10.93 -3.77 10.91
C GLN A 75 -10.97 -4.35 12.32
N TRP A 76 -9.82 -4.41 13.01
CA TRP A 76 -9.76 -4.87 14.41
C TRP A 76 -10.64 -4.04 15.34
N LYS A 77 -10.63 -2.72 15.18
CA LYS A 77 -11.50 -1.82 15.97
C LYS A 77 -12.98 -2.05 15.67
N MET A 78 -13.35 -2.22 14.40
CA MET A 78 -14.74 -2.51 14.04
C MET A 78 -15.20 -3.84 14.63
N GLU A 79 -14.38 -4.89 14.54
CA GLU A 79 -14.68 -6.19 15.12
C GLU A 79 -14.83 -6.11 16.65
N ASP A 80 -13.93 -5.40 17.33
CA ASP A 80 -14.04 -5.19 18.78
C ASP A 80 -15.31 -4.41 19.15
N PHE A 81 -15.64 -3.35 18.41
CA PHE A 81 -16.87 -2.60 18.63
C PHE A 81 -18.12 -3.44 18.37
N GLU A 82 -18.17 -4.22 17.29
CA GLU A 82 -19.29 -5.12 17.02
C GLU A 82 -19.43 -6.16 18.12
N ASN A 83 -18.33 -6.76 18.56
CA ASN A 83 -18.33 -7.70 19.66
C ASN A 83 -18.82 -7.05 20.96
N GLN A 84 -18.38 -5.83 21.29
CA GLN A 84 -18.84 -5.08 22.46
C GLN A 84 -20.34 -4.77 22.40
N GLN A 85 -20.85 -4.38 21.22
CA GLN A 85 -22.27 -4.10 21.02
C GLN A 85 -23.12 -5.37 21.12
N LEU A 86 -22.59 -6.52 20.70
CA LEU A 86 -23.30 -7.80 20.71
C LEU A 86 -23.20 -8.55 22.04
N ARG A 87 -22.21 -8.28 22.89
CA ARG A 87 -21.98 -8.98 24.18
C ARG A 87 -23.21 -9.02 25.09
N ASN A 88 -24.00 -7.94 25.11
CA ASN A 88 -25.19 -7.83 25.94
C ASN A 88 -26.49 -8.19 25.19
N ASN A 89 -26.38 -8.65 23.95
CA ASN A 89 -27.53 -9.06 23.14
C ASN A 89 -27.72 -10.57 23.22
N LEU A 90 -28.93 -10.99 23.59
CA LEU A 90 -29.32 -12.39 23.57
C LEU A 90 -30.23 -12.67 22.37
N HIS A 91 -29.87 -13.68 21.57
CA HIS A 91 -30.70 -14.15 20.47
C HIS A 91 -31.50 -15.37 20.91
N ILE A 92 -32.83 -15.26 20.86
CA ILE A 92 -33.74 -16.35 21.21
C ILE A 92 -34.37 -16.90 19.93
N LEU A 93 -34.20 -18.20 19.69
CA LEU A 93 -34.69 -18.90 18.51
C LEU A 93 -35.84 -19.84 18.89
N GLY A 94 -36.68 -20.19 17.92
CA GLY A 94 -37.78 -21.15 18.12
C GLY A 94 -39.07 -20.56 18.68
N ILE A 95 -39.15 -19.23 18.86
CA ILE A 95 -40.39 -18.54 19.19
C ILE A 95 -41.26 -18.44 17.94
N GLN A 96 -42.50 -18.93 18.02
CA GLN A 96 -43.44 -18.85 16.90
C GLN A 96 -43.71 -17.39 16.51
N GLU A 97 -43.79 -17.15 15.21
CA GLU A 97 -44.03 -15.81 14.67
C GLU A 97 -45.34 -15.21 15.20
N GLY A 98 -45.28 -13.99 15.75
CA GLY A 98 -46.45 -13.28 16.26
C GLY A 98 -46.85 -13.64 17.69
N ALA A 99 -46.16 -14.59 18.34
CA ALA A 99 -46.43 -14.94 19.74
C ALA A 99 -46.23 -13.77 20.71
N GLU A 100 -45.37 -12.82 20.34
CA GLU A 100 -45.08 -11.63 21.15
C GLU A 100 -46.12 -10.49 21.02
N CYS A 101 -47.07 -10.61 20.09
CA CYS A 101 -48.07 -9.60 19.76
C CYS A 101 -47.42 -8.20 19.55
N GLN A 102 -47.99 -7.15 20.17
CA GLN A 102 -47.54 -5.77 19.99
C GLN A 102 -46.32 -5.40 20.85
N TYR A 103 -46.00 -6.17 21.90
CA TYR A 103 -45.04 -5.78 22.93
C TYR A 103 -44.01 -6.88 23.22
N ALA A 104 -42.98 -6.97 22.37
CA ALA A 104 -41.90 -7.96 22.48
C ALA A 104 -41.18 -7.96 23.85
N ARG A 105 -40.98 -6.78 24.44
CA ARG A 105 -40.29 -6.64 25.72
C ARG A 105 -41.09 -7.28 26.87
N THR A 106 -42.37 -6.94 26.98
CA THR A 106 -43.26 -7.49 28.01
C THR A 106 -43.42 -9.00 27.85
N PHE A 107 -43.53 -9.47 26.61
CA PHE A 107 -43.57 -10.89 26.30
C PHE A 107 -42.33 -11.63 26.83
N ILE A 108 -41.13 -11.15 26.49
CA ILE A 108 -39.87 -11.77 26.92
C ILE A 108 -39.69 -11.75 28.45
N ILE A 109 -40.05 -10.65 29.12
CA ILE A 109 -40.02 -10.57 30.60
C ILE A 109 -40.91 -11.66 31.22
N LYS A 110 -42.11 -11.86 30.68
CA LYS A 110 -43.03 -12.91 31.15
C LYS A 110 -42.46 -14.30 30.91
N VAL A 111 -41.87 -14.54 29.74
CA VAL A 111 -41.22 -15.82 29.41
C VAL A 111 -40.09 -16.11 30.39
N PHE A 112 -39.20 -15.15 30.66
CA PHE A 112 -38.08 -15.35 31.58
C PHE A 112 -38.54 -15.64 33.01
N LYS A 113 -39.50 -14.88 33.55
CA LYS A 113 -40.03 -15.14 34.90
C LYS A 113 -40.73 -16.50 35.02
N THR A 114 -41.33 -16.98 33.93
CA THR A 114 -41.99 -18.28 33.90
C THR A 114 -40.98 -19.43 33.79
N ALA A 115 -39.96 -19.28 32.93
CA ALA A 115 -38.94 -20.30 32.71
C ALA A 115 -37.92 -20.38 33.85
N PHE A 116 -37.64 -19.24 34.50
CA PHE A 116 -36.67 -19.13 35.59
C PHE A 116 -37.32 -18.39 36.77
N PRO A 117 -38.01 -19.11 37.66
CA PRO A 117 -38.69 -18.52 38.82
C PRO A 117 -37.74 -17.73 39.75
N GLU A 118 -36.46 -18.07 39.76
CA GLU A 118 -35.46 -17.38 40.58
C GLU A 118 -35.24 -15.92 40.14
N LEU A 119 -35.51 -15.61 38.86
CA LEU A 119 -35.46 -14.26 38.30
C LEU A 119 -36.69 -13.41 38.68
N ILE A 120 -37.66 -13.94 39.43
CA ILE A 120 -38.83 -13.15 39.88
C ILE A 120 -38.39 -11.97 40.74
N SER A 121 -37.32 -12.14 41.52
CA SER A 121 -36.75 -11.09 42.37
C SER A 121 -36.00 -10.00 41.57
N TRP A 122 -35.71 -10.24 40.29
CA TRP A 122 -34.97 -9.32 39.44
C TRP A 122 -35.92 -8.33 38.75
N ASP A 123 -35.51 -7.08 38.72
CA ASP A 123 -36.21 -6.03 37.99
C ASP A 123 -35.86 -6.07 36.49
N LEU A 124 -36.34 -7.11 35.81
CA LEU A 124 -36.10 -7.31 34.37
C LEU A 124 -36.62 -6.15 33.50
N GLU A 125 -37.53 -5.33 34.03
CA GLU A 125 -37.99 -4.10 33.37
C GLU A 125 -36.94 -2.99 33.38
N LYS A 126 -35.88 -3.07 34.19
CA LYS A 126 -34.74 -2.16 34.10
C LYS A 126 -33.57 -2.78 33.35
N GLU A 127 -33.37 -4.09 33.51
CA GLU A 127 -32.25 -4.81 32.89
C GLU A 127 -32.40 -4.96 31.37
N ILE A 128 -33.62 -5.23 30.87
CA ILE A 128 -33.84 -5.42 29.44
C ILE A 128 -34.07 -4.06 28.78
N GLN A 129 -33.04 -3.51 28.15
CA GLN A 129 -33.12 -2.20 27.49
C GLN A 129 -34.03 -2.21 26.26
N ARG A 130 -33.92 -3.25 25.42
CA ARG A 130 -34.67 -3.36 24.16
C ARG A 130 -34.93 -4.82 23.82
N ALA A 131 -36.11 -5.09 23.26
CA ALA A 131 -36.46 -6.37 22.66
C ALA A 131 -37.20 -6.13 21.35
N HIS A 132 -36.82 -6.86 20.30
CA HIS A 132 -37.44 -6.75 18.98
C HIS A 132 -37.18 -8.02 18.18
N ARG A 133 -38.01 -8.26 17.16
CA ARG A 133 -37.76 -9.33 16.19
C ARG A 133 -36.59 -8.94 15.30
N PHE A 134 -35.74 -9.90 14.99
CA PHE A 134 -34.72 -9.70 13.97
C PHE A 134 -35.36 -9.69 12.58
N PRO A 135 -35.12 -8.67 11.72
CA PRO A 135 -35.75 -8.60 10.40
C PRO A 135 -35.28 -9.74 9.49
N MET A 136 -36.21 -10.56 8.98
CA MET A 136 -35.90 -11.71 8.12
C MET A 136 -35.18 -11.36 6.81
N HIS A 137 -35.28 -10.11 6.32
CA HIS A 137 -34.66 -9.69 5.05
C HIS A 137 -33.13 -9.52 5.12
N LEU A 138 -32.53 -9.51 6.32
CA LEU A 138 -31.08 -9.40 6.52
C LEU A 138 -30.35 -10.75 6.54
N LYS A 139 -31.07 -11.88 6.44
CA LYS A 139 -30.46 -13.23 6.44
C LYS A 139 -29.50 -13.50 5.27
N LYS A 140 -29.59 -12.75 4.17
CA LYS A 140 -28.81 -13.01 2.95
C LYS A 140 -27.35 -12.56 2.99
N GLN A 141 -26.95 -11.69 3.92
CA GLN A 141 -25.58 -11.15 3.95
C GLN A 141 -24.59 -11.92 4.83
N ARG A 142 -25.04 -12.61 5.90
CA ARG A 142 -24.11 -13.32 6.79
C ARG A 142 -23.67 -14.69 6.27
N LEU A 143 -24.51 -15.39 5.50
CA LEU A 143 -24.17 -16.71 4.95
C LEU A 143 -23.30 -16.67 3.68
N ALA A 144 -23.03 -15.48 3.13
CA ALA A 144 -22.16 -15.30 1.96
C ALA A 144 -20.70 -14.99 2.32
N GLY A 145 -20.42 -14.66 3.58
CA GLY A 145 -19.05 -14.36 4.06
C GLY A 145 -18.22 -15.60 4.37
N ASP A 146 -18.86 -16.73 4.69
CA ASP A 146 -18.18 -17.96 5.14
C ASP A 146 -17.80 -18.93 3.99
N ALA A 147 -18.00 -18.53 2.73
CA ALA A 147 -17.69 -19.37 1.57
C ALA A 147 -16.28 -19.15 0.98
N HIS A 148 -15.50 -18.23 1.55
CA HIS A 148 -14.10 -17.96 1.16
C HIS A 148 -13.20 -17.90 2.40
N GLY A 149 -12.96 -19.08 2.99
CA GLY A 149 -11.95 -19.34 4.01
C GLY A 149 -11.51 -20.78 3.91
#